data_AF-A0A446ZIA0-F1
#
_entry.id   AF-A0A446ZIA0-F1
#
_cell.length_a   1.000
_cell.length_b   1.000
_cell.length_c   1.000
_cell.angle_alpha   90.00
_cell.angle_beta   90.00
_cell.angle_gamma   90.00
#
_symmetry.space_group_name_H-M   'P 1'
#
loop_
_entity.id
_entity.type
_entity.pdbx_description
1 polymer ?
#
loop_
_entity_poly.entity_id
_entity_poly.type
_entity_poly.pdbx_seq_one_letter_code
_entity_poly.pdbx_strand_id
1 'polypeptide(L)'
;MKFSYQDLAGNNVEVECESYIHIPSGTAMKSTEVGNYHPTENFNFFKKTEADSVPIYRFAIDRNSNVFNSDELPALAQIGKNWKNLD
;
A
#
# COMPACT_ATOMS: atom_id res chain seq x y z
N MET A 1 -3.17 -3.21 14.13
CA MET A 1 -4.56 -2.87 13.71
C MET A 1 -4.96 -3.89 12.68
N LYS A 2 -6.21 -4.39 12.76
CA LYS A 2 -6.70 -5.38 11.80
C LYS A 2 -7.42 -4.69 10.64
N PHE A 3 -7.06 -5.04 9.41
CA PHE A 3 -7.67 -4.48 8.20
C PHE A 3 -8.11 -5.60 7.25
N SER A 4 -8.97 -5.24 6.31
CA SER A 4 -9.31 -6.09 5.18
C SER A 4 -9.35 -5.34 3.86
N TYR A 5 -9.15 -6.09 2.77
CA TYR A 5 -9.37 -5.63 1.42
C TYR A 5 -9.85 -6.76 0.52
N GLN A 6 -10.40 -6.41 -0.64
CA GLN A 6 -10.73 -7.36 -1.70
C GLN A 6 -9.57 -7.43 -2.69
N ASP A 7 -9.01 -8.62 -2.90
CA ASP A 7 -7.96 -8.84 -3.90
C ASP A 7 -8.49 -8.76 -5.35
N LEU A 8 -7.59 -8.84 -6.33
CA LEU A 8 -7.97 -8.80 -7.75
C LEU A 8 -8.81 -10.01 -8.20
N ALA A 9 -8.76 -11.13 -7.48
CA ALA A 9 -9.57 -12.32 -7.72
C ALA A 9 -10.96 -12.23 -7.05
N GLY A 10 -11.21 -11.20 -6.23
CA GLY A 10 -12.46 -10.97 -5.54
C GLY A 10 -12.52 -11.56 -4.12
N ASN A 11 -11.44 -12.18 -3.63
CA ASN A 11 -11.40 -12.74 -2.28
C ASN A 11 -11.20 -11.63 -1.25
N ASN A 12 -11.75 -11.82 -0.06
CA ASN A 12 -11.46 -10.95 1.08
C ASN A 12 -10.18 -11.43 1.76
N VAL A 13 -9.22 -10.52 1.88
CA VAL A 13 -7.94 -10.74 2.55
C VAL A 13 -7.93 -9.91 3.83
N GLU A 14 -7.70 -10.56 4.96
CA GLU A 14 -7.49 -9.90 6.25
C GLU A 14 -5.98 -9.80 6.52
N VAL A 15 -5.54 -8.66 7.04
CA VAL A 15 -4.15 -8.41 7.39
C VAL A 15 -4.04 -7.65 8.70
N GLU A 16 -3.09 -8.05 9.53
CA GLU A 16 -2.68 -7.28 10.70
C GLU A 16 -1.47 -6.42 10.33
N CYS A 17 -1.63 -5.11 10.47
CA CYS A 17 -0.59 -4.16 10.10
C CYS A 17 -0.55 -2.94 11.00
N GLU A 18 0.56 -2.22 10.91
CA GLU A 18 0.78 -0.94 11.54
C GLU A 18 1.06 0.13 10.47
N SER A 19 0.55 1.34 10.69
CA SER A 19 0.86 2.47 9.82
C SER A 19 2.31 2.91 10.03
N TYR A 20 3.00 3.27 8.97
CA TYR A 20 4.32 3.89 9.07
C TYR A 20 4.42 5.10 8.14
N ILE A 21 5.30 6.03 8.48
CA ILE A 21 5.63 7.16 7.60
C ILE A 21 6.67 6.64 6.60
N HIS A 22 6.29 6.52 5.33
CA HIS A 22 7.25 6.23 4.29
C HIS A 22 8.12 7.48 4.04
N ILE A 23 9.38 7.40 4.47
CA ILE A 23 10.39 8.43 4.19
C ILE A 23 11.15 7.95 2.94
N PRO A 24 11.02 8.62 1.79
CA PRO A 24 11.79 8.26 0.61
C PRO A 24 13.27 8.53 0.88
N SER A 25 14.06 7.46 1.04
CA SER A 25 15.51 7.53 1.24
C SER A 25 16.20 7.92 -0.07
N GLY A 26 16.31 9.22 -0.31
CA GLY A 26 17.17 9.78 -1.35
C GLY A 26 16.49 9.95 -2.71
N THR A 27 16.51 11.19 -3.19
CA THR A 27 16.48 11.66 -4.58
C THR A 27 16.13 10.62 -5.66
N ALA A 28 14.88 10.18 -5.71
CA ALA A 28 14.33 9.53 -6.89
C ALA A 28 12.96 10.15 -7.22
N MET A 29 12.94 11.47 -7.36
CA MET A 29 12.02 12.09 -8.33
C MET A 29 12.40 11.55 -9.71
N LYS A 30 11.87 10.39 -10.09
CA LYS A 30 11.75 10.08 -11.51
C LYS A 30 10.63 10.96 -12.02
N SER A 31 11.00 12.11 -12.57
CA SER A 31 10.13 12.93 -13.39
C SER A 31 9.70 12.10 -14.60
N THR A 32 8.66 11.29 -14.45
CA THR A 32 7.86 10.87 -15.59
C THR A 32 7.12 12.12 -16.08
N GLU A 33 7.11 12.37 -17.38
CA GLU A 33 6.47 13.51 -18.07
C GLU A 33 4.94 13.65 -17.84
N VAL A 34 4.40 12.96 -16.84
CA VAL A 34 3.04 13.11 -16.33
C VAL A 34 3.16 13.41 -14.84
N GLY A 35 3.16 14.71 -14.51
CA GLY A 35 2.97 15.32 -13.18
C GLY A 35 3.58 14.61 -11.97
N ASN A 36 4.53 15.25 -11.29
CA ASN A 36 5.12 14.86 -9.99
C ASN A 36 4.12 14.13 -9.07
N TYR A 37 4.02 12.81 -9.18
CA TYR A 37 3.09 12.03 -8.39
C TYR A 37 3.80 11.77 -7.07
N HIS A 38 3.59 12.64 -6.09
CA HIS A 38 4.14 12.46 -4.75
C HIS A 38 3.40 11.28 -4.09
N PRO A 39 3.99 10.08 -4.08
CA PRO A 39 3.30 8.90 -3.54
C PRO A 39 3.14 9.02 -2.02
N THR A 40 3.86 9.93 -1.37
CA THR A 40 3.79 10.19 0.06
C THR A 40 2.63 11.11 0.46
N GLU A 41 2.07 11.91 -0.45
CA GLU A 41 1.01 12.88 -0.11
C GLU A 41 -0.42 12.35 -0.36
N ASN A 42 -0.54 11.30 -1.16
CA ASN A 42 -1.83 10.74 -1.55
C ASN A 42 -2.07 9.32 -1.03
N PHE A 43 -1.09 8.73 -0.33
CA PHE A 43 -1.18 7.38 0.18
C PHE A 43 -0.90 7.29 1.68
N ASN A 44 -1.65 6.41 2.33
CA ASN A 44 -1.33 5.93 3.66
C ASN A 44 -0.52 4.63 3.54
N PHE A 45 0.56 4.50 4.29
CA PHE A 45 1.45 3.34 4.21
C PHE A 45 1.28 2.44 5.43
N PHE A 46 1.24 1.14 5.17
CA PHE A 46 1.09 0.11 6.19
C PHE A 46 2.12 -0.99 5.96
N LYS A 47 2.68 -1.53 7.03
CA LYS A 47 3.52 -2.72 6.99
C LYS A 47 2.91 -3.78 7.90
N LYS A 48 2.99 -5.05 7.50
CA LYS A 48 2.50 -6.14 8.35
C LYS A 48 3.25 -6.19 9.67
N THR A 49 2.52 -6.51 10.73
CA THR A 49 3.11 -6.78 12.05
C THR A 49 3.74 -8.17 12.12
N GLU A 50 3.23 -9.12 11.33
CA GLU A 50 3.73 -10.50 11.27
C GLU A 50 4.05 -10.95 9.84
N ALA A 51 4.98 -11.89 9.71
CA ALA A 51 5.34 -12.50 8.44
C ALA A 51 4.41 -13.69 8.16
N ASP A 52 3.36 -13.45 7.38
CA ASP A 52 2.43 -14.50 6.94
C ASP A 52 2.86 -15.14 5.61
N SER A 53 2.12 -16.14 5.17
CA SER A 53 2.31 -16.79 3.86
C SER A 53 2.02 -15.89 2.64
N VAL A 54 1.51 -14.67 2.85
CA VAL A 54 1.26 -13.70 1.77
C VAL A 54 2.55 -12.90 1.51
N PRO A 55 3.09 -12.93 0.28
CA PRO A 55 4.44 -12.44 -0.04
C PRO A 55 4.61 -10.91 0.06
N ILE A 56 3.51 -10.17 0.18
CA ILE A 56 3.52 -8.71 0.26
C ILE A 56 3.57 -8.31 1.73
N TYR A 57 4.58 -7.54 2.10
CA TYR A 57 4.83 -7.08 3.47
C TYR A 57 4.43 -5.62 3.67
N ARG A 58 4.47 -4.80 2.61
CA ARG A 58 4.12 -3.38 2.67
C ARG A 58 3.04 -2.99 1.68
N PHE A 59 2.14 -2.14 2.15
CA PHE A 59 0.97 -1.65 1.42
C PHE A 59 1.00 -0.13 1.34
N ALA A 60 0.49 0.40 0.23
CA ALA A 60 0.10 1.80 0.09
C ALA A 60 -1.39 1.87 -0.23
N ILE A 61 -2.12 2.76 0.44
CA ILE A 61 -3.56 2.90 0.33
C ILE A 61 -3.90 4.31 -0.15
N ASP A 62 -4.56 4.43 -1.30
CA ASP A 62 -4.98 5.74 -1.83
C ASP A 62 -6.26 6.27 -1.14
N ARG A 63 -6.66 7.49 -1.51
CA ARG A 63 -7.89 8.12 -1.00
C ARG A 63 -9.19 7.40 -1.39
N ASN A 64 -9.15 6.50 -2.37
CA ASN A 64 -10.30 5.72 -2.83
C ASN A 64 -10.31 4.31 -2.22
N SER A 65 -9.47 4.05 -1.20
CA SER A 65 -9.31 2.75 -0.57
C SER A 65 -8.82 1.65 -1.52
N ASN A 66 -8.10 2.02 -2.58
CA ASN A 66 -7.35 1.08 -3.41
C ASN A 66 -6.08 0.65 -2.69
N VAL A 67 -5.70 -0.61 -2.86
CA VAL A 67 -4.55 -1.23 -2.19
C VAL A 67 -3.46 -1.52 -3.20
N PHE A 68 -2.24 -1.05 -2.92
CA PHE A 68 -1.07 -1.20 -3.77
C PHE A 68 0.06 -1.89 -3.02
N ASN A 69 0.84 -2.71 -3.72
CA ASN A 69 2.12 -3.22 -3.20
C ASN A 69 3.13 -2.07 -3.13
N SER A 70 3.72 -1.82 -1.96
CA SER A 70 4.74 -0.79 -1.75
C SER A 70 6.13 -1.34 -1.42
N ASP A 71 6.32 -2.67 -1.49
CA ASP A 71 7.66 -3.28 -1.40
C ASP A 71 8.54 -2.93 -2.60
N GLU A 72 7.95 -2.75 -3.79
CA GLU A 72 8.65 -2.50 -5.07
C GLU A 72 8.54 -1.04 -5.56
N LEU A 73 8.45 -0.08 -4.63
CA LEU A 73 8.47 1.35 -5.00
C LEU A 73 9.62 1.68 -5.97
N PRO A 74 9.38 2.52 -7.01
CA PRO A 74 8.20 3.36 -7.24
C PRO A 74 7.04 2.69 -8.00
N ALA A 75 7.14 1.41 -8.35
CA ALA A 75 6.12 0.70 -9.10
C ALA A 75 4.97 0.26 -8.16
N LEU A 76 4.05 1.19 -7.85
CA LEU A 76 2.83 0.90 -7.10
C LEU A 76 1.87 0.05 -7.95
N ALA A 77 2.02 -1.27 -7.89
CA ALA A 77 1.09 -2.21 -8.52
C ALA A 77 -0.18 -2.33 -7.66
N GLN A 78 -1.36 -2.09 -8.24
CA GLN A 78 -2.62 -2.32 -7.54
C GLN A 78 -2.82 -3.82 -7.33
N ILE A 79 -3.07 -4.21 -6.09
CA ILE A 79 -3.29 -5.61 -5.69
C ILE A 79 -4.70 -5.84 -5.12
N GLY A 80 -5.43 -4.76 -4.86
CA GLY A 80 -6.77 -4.85 -4.30
C GLY A 80 -7.48 -3.51 -4.18
N LYS A 81 -8.65 -3.57 -3.54
CA LYS A 81 -9.57 -2.44 -3.33
C LYS A 81 -10.41 -2.63 -2.08
N ASN A 82 -11.20 -1.61 -1.75
CA ASN A 82 -12.10 -1.61 -0.59
C ASN A 82 -11.36 -1.82 0.74
N TRP A 83 -10.20 -1.18 0.92
CA TRP A 83 -9.50 -1.16 2.21
C TRP A 83 -10.40 -0.68 3.34
N LYS A 84 -10.47 -1.46 4.42
CA LYS A 84 -11.32 -1.21 5.58
C LYS A 84 -10.60 -1.56 6.88
N ASN A 85 -10.78 -0.73 7.89
CA ASN A 85 -10.42 -1.06 9.26
C ASN A 85 -11.46 -2.04 9.83
N LEU A 86 -11.01 -3.08 10.53
CA LEU A 86 -11.83 -4.09 11.20
C LEU A 86 -11.84 -3.93 12.74
N ASP A 87 -11.00 -3.03 13.27
CA ASP A 87 -11.00 -2.56 14.67
C ASP A 87 -11.94 -1.35 14.87
#